data_AF-A0AAN6UMG8-F1
#
_entry.id   AF-A0AAN6UMG8-F1
#
_cell.length_a   1.000
_cell.length_b   1.000
_cell.length_c   1.000
_cell.angle_alpha   90.00
_cell.angle_beta   90.00
_cell.angle_gamma   90.00
#
_symmetry.space_group_name_H-M   'P 1'
#
loop_
_entity.id
_entity.type
_entity.pdbx_description
1 polymer ?
#
loop_
_entity_poly.entity_id
_entity_poly.type
_entity_poly.pdbx_seq_one_letter_code
_entity_poly.pdbx_strand_id
1 'polypeptide(L)'
;MNSGQPASRSRAQDTHLRARPSPRQGANTSPAEPSNNARSPEVRGSLPQGGPAAGLEVGEEGQDSADDEFDEYEQQDNGRSGYAVSMYPGARSVFRAEHPYENGHDSATIDSARTLYAEDFDFVMEHGRQYCGDYFLPCDTAEQTRQFVNHQVYLKLFDLELTSVPLEHPSYILDIGTGIGEWAIGMAEKYPGCEVFGTDIAPIQPTHQVPFNVEFHIENAEDEWIRPADTVDLVHLRNMQGAFSDWRFIYDQAFACIRPGGWIEVVDWEDFFADKFFPFFPENSSCHTLLRAMLEVSAMAGKPKNWSHLDKDLLTDAGFVDIEETEYDMGMGARENSSYGSLWLFSIMAGVEANCLRLLTQHLGWDADEARELCTKAGRETRTVADDPARVEPFAVKLRVVVGRKPSVAGQWTAKPPNETGEIDGYSGDESTVGTSTIRYERTM
;
A
#
# COMPACT_ATOMS: atom_id res chain seq x y z
N MET A 1 24.86 -3.23 -67.96
CA MET A 1 25.68 -2.11 -68.50
C MET A 1 25.90 -1.17 -67.31
N ASN A 2 27.11 -1.05 -66.76
CA ASN A 2 28.15 -0.08 -67.16
C ASN A 2 27.61 1.34 -67.45
N SER A 3 28.16 2.41 -66.87
CA SER A 3 29.31 2.52 -65.94
C SER A 3 29.48 3.97 -65.45
N GLY A 4 30.06 4.20 -64.26
CA GLY A 4 30.67 5.51 -63.94
C GLY A 4 30.59 5.97 -62.47
N GLN A 5 31.72 5.92 -61.77
CA GLN A 5 32.07 6.74 -60.60
C GLN A 5 33.41 7.44 -60.95
N PRO A 6 33.78 8.61 -60.36
CA PRO A 6 34.24 8.62 -58.97
C PRO A 6 34.05 9.91 -58.12
N ALA A 7 34.02 9.67 -56.80
CA ALA A 7 34.44 10.48 -55.64
C ALA A 7 34.86 11.96 -55.74
N SER A 8 34.38 12.75 -54.75
CA SER A 8 35.23 13.71 -53.99
C SER A 8 34.77 13.84 -52.52
N ARG A 9 35.69 14.19 -51.61
CA ARG A 9 35.51 14.19 -50.14
C ARG A 9 34.82 15.45 -49.60
N SER A 10 34.11 15.33 -48.48
CA SER A 10 34.25 16.25 -47.33
C SER A 10 33.72 15.62 -46.03
N ARG A 11 34.11 16.16 -44.87
CA ARG A 11 33.82 15.66 -43.51
C ARG A 11 33.20 16.81 -42.70
N ALA A 12 32.03 16.58 -42.11
CA ALA A 12 31.48 17.43 -41.05
C ALA A 12 31.58 16.69 -39.70
N GLN A 13 31.70 17.43 -38.60
CA GLN A 13 31.90 16.89 -37.25
C GLN A 13 30.91 17.51 -36.26
N ASP A 14 30.88 16.93 -35.07
CA ASP A 14 30.03 17.26 -33.93
C ASP A 14 30.17 18.72 -33.46
N THR A 15 29.08 19.29 -32.94
CA THR A 15 29.15 20.34 -31.90
C THR A 15 28.05 20.15 -30.85
N HIS A 16 28.43 19.64 -29.68
CA HIS A 16 27.60 19.77 -28.46
C HIS A 16 27.50 21.25 -28.04
N LEU A 17 26.31 21.70 -27.67
CA LEU A 17 26.11 23.02 -27.04
C LEU A 17 26.14 22.91 -25.51
N ARG A 18 27.33 23.08 -24.93
CA ARG A 18 27.50 23.42 -23.50
C ARG A 18 27.43 24.93 -23.32
N ALA A 19 26.48 25.42 -22.51
CA ALA A 19 26.44 26.82 -22.09
C ALA A 19 27.33 27.06 -20.86
N ARG A 20 28.27 28.01 -20.93
CA ARG A 20 28.96 28.64 -19.78
C ARG A 20 29.33 30.11 -20.11
N PRO A 21 29.60 30.96 -19.09
CA PRO A 21 29.16 32.36 -19.13
C PRO A 21 30.21 33.41 -19.53
N SER A 22 29.75 34.64 -19.72
CA SER A 22 30.56 35.84 -19.99
C SER A 22 30.77 36.72 -18.73
N PRO A 23 31.83 37.56 -18.65
CA PRO A 23 32.35 38.06 -17.37
C PRO A 23 32.60 39.60 -17.29
N ARG A 24 33.29 40.05 -16.20
CA ARG A 24 33.87 41.39 -15.89
C ARG A 24 32.92 42.35 -15.15
N GLN A 25 33.37 43.26 -14.25
CA GLN A 25 34.68 43.58 -13.60
C GLN A 25 34.37 44.46 -12.34
N GLY A 26 35.15 44.55 -11.25
CA GLY A 26 36.36 43.86 -10.79
C GLY A 26 37.14 44.68 -9.71
N ALA A 27 37.91 44.02 -8.81
CA ALA A 27 38.82 44.60 -7.78
C ALA A 27 38.14 45.42 -6.63
N ASN A 28 38.66 45.62 -5.40
CA ASN A 28 39.85 45.18 -4.62
C ASN A 28 39.62 45.59 -3.12
N THR A 29 40.28 45.14 -2.03
CA THR A 29 41.36 44.18 -1.68
C THR A 29 41.06 43.52 -0.31
N SER A 30 41.83 42.49 0.10
CA SER A 30 41.93 41.94 1.48
C SER A 30 43.10 42.58 2.28
N PRO A 31 43.50 42.14 3.51
CA PRO A 31 42.87 41.25 4.51
C PRO A 31 42.89 41.79 5.98
N ALA A 32 42.20 41.16 6.94
CA ALA A 32 42.61 40.94 8.36
C ALA A 32 41.51 40.32 9.26
N GLU A 33 41.92 39.56 10.28
CA GLU A 33 41.15 39.14 11.48
C GLU A 33 41.79 39.80 12.75
N PRO A 34 41.37 39.49 14.00
CA PRO A 34 40.05 39.65 14.62
C PRO A 34 40.11 40.45 15.95
N SER A 35 38.98 40.88 16.56
CA SER A 35 38.86 41.03 18.05
C SER A 35 37.47 41.43 18.62
N ASN A 36 37.28 40.97 19.87
CA ASN A 36 36.24 41.13 20.91
C ASN A 36 35.52 42.49 21.17
N ASN A 37 34.49 42.37 22.04
CA ASN A 37 33.81 43.37 22.90
C ASN A 37 32.72 44.24 22.23
N ALA A 38 31.56 44.52 22.83
CA ALA A 38 30.90 44.08 24.09
C ALA A 38 29.35 44.13 23.87
N ARG A 39 28.39 43.96 24.81
CA ARG A 39 28.30 44.28 26.26
C ARG A 39 26.99 43.69 26.84
N SER A 40 26.96 43.28 28.11
CA SER A 40 25.71 42.99 28.87
C SER A 40 25.21 44.24 29.64
N PRO A 41 24.02 44.18 30.27
CA PRO A 41 23.98 43.81 31.70
C PRO A 41 22.81 42.89 32.12
N GLU A 42 22.85 42.42 33.37
CA GLU A 42 21.92 41.44 33.99
C GLU A 42 20.73 42.08 34.72
N VAL A 43 19.69 41.27 35.03
CA VAL A 43 18.80 41.48 36.18
C VAL A 43 18.54 40.14 36.90
N ARG A 44 18.97 40.03 38.17
CA ARG A 44 18.44 39.08 39.17
C ARG A 44 17.29 39.79 39.94
N GLY A 45 16.30 39.14 40.56
CA GLY A 45 16.08 37.72 40.85
C GLY A 45 15.89 37.52 42.36
N SER A 46 14.81 36.83 42.80
CA SER A 46 14.50 36.61 44.23
C SER A 46 13.64 35.36 44.49
N LEU A 47 14.17 34.41 45.27
CA LEU A 47 13.44 33.38 46.03
C LEU A 47 14.24 33.05 47.33
N PRO A 48 13.58 32.75 48.47
CA PRO A 48 14.26 32.47 49.74
C PRO A 48 14.66 31.00 49.93
N GLN A 49 15.38 30.70 51.02
CA GLN A 49 16.16 29.47 51.26
C GLN A 49 15.41 28.40 52.09
N GLY A 50 15.87 27.13 51.99
CA GLY A 50 15.55 26.07 52.95
C GLY A 50 16.14 24.70 52.57
N GLY A 51 17.21 24.26 53.26
CA GLY A 51 17.70 22.86 53.26
C GLY A 51 17.25 22.11 54.52
N PRO A 52 17.79 20.91 54.86
CA PRO A 52 19.06 20.30 54.43
C PRO A 52 18.91 18.91 53.75
N ALA A 53 19.99 18.11 53.70
CA ALA A 53 20.11 16.92 52.82
C ALA A 53 20.73 15.67 53.47
N ALA A 54 20.50 14.52 52.81
CA ALA A 54 21.25 13.25 52.80
C ALA A 54 20.87 12.54 51.46
N GLY A 55 21.67 11.72 50.76
CA GLY A 55 22.95 11.07 51.07
C GLY A 55 22.73 9.64 51.58
N LEU A 56 23.32 8.56 51.03
CA LEU A 56 24.11 8.33 49.80
C LEU A 56 24.13 6.80 49.52
N GLU A 57 24.86 6.33 48.50
CA GLU A 57 25.13 4.89 48.17
C GLU A 57 23.91 4.03 47.75
N VAL A 58 23.92 3.13 46.76
CA VAL A 58 24.91 2.27 46.07
C VAL A 58 25.30 0.99 46.84
N GLY A 59 25.01 -0.16 46.23
CA GLY A 59 25.40 -1.51 46.67
C GLY A 59 25.41 -2.45 45.46
N GLU A 60 26.33 -3.41 45.44
CA GLU A 60 26.77 -4.12 44.22
C GLU A 60 26.97 -5.62 44.47
N GLU A 61 26.98 -6.41 43.39
CA GLU A 61 27.39 -7.83 43.27
C GLU A 61 26.55 -8.95 43.92
N GLY A 62 26.54 -10.09 43.22
CA GLY A 62 25.88 -11.35 43.57
C GLY A 62 25.75 -12.25 42.32
N GLN A 63 26.59 -13.28 42.21
CA GLN A 63 26.70 -14.16 41.01
C GLN A 63 26.10 -15.56 41.24
N ASP A 64 25.99 -16.30 40.12
CA ASP A 64 25.70 -17.73 39.98
C ASP A 64 24.25 -18.16 40.37
N SER A 65 23.64 -19.17 39.76
CA SER A 65 24.11 -20.17 38.78
C SER A 65 22.97 -20.52 37.79
N ALA A 66 23.30 -21.24 36.71
CA ALA A 66 22.32 -21.91 35.85
C ALA A 66 22.21 -23.39 36.25
N ASP A 67 21.04 -23.98 36.01
CA ASP A 67 20.83 -25.36 35.51
C ASP A 67 19.32 -25.54 35.21
N ASP A 68 18.97 -26.51 34.36
CA ASP A 68 17.61 -26.74 33.83
C ASP A 68 16.68 -27.50 34.80
N GLU A 69 15.36 -27.26 34.72
CA GLU A 69 14.35 -28.34 34.57
C GLU A 69 12.98 -27.77 34.13
N PHE A 70 12.23 -28.57 33.34
CA PHE A 70 10.84 -28.35 32.96
C PHE A 70 9.91 -29.06 33.96
N ASP A 71 8.76 -28.47 34.35
CA ASP A 71 7.44 -29.06 34.06
C ASP A 71 6.22 -28.31 34.66
N GLU A 72 5.09 -28.54 34.00
CA GLU A 72 3.66 -28.43 34.38
C GLU A 72 3.07 -27.23 35.17
N TYR A 73 2.20 -26.52 34.43
CA TYR A 73 0.97 -25.79 34.79
C TYR A 73 0.41 -25.83 36.25
N GLU A 74 0.25 -24.64 36.85
CA GLU A 74 -0.98 -24.31 37.61
C GLU A 74 -1.50 -22.92 37.18
N GLN A 75 -2.83 -22.77 37.11
CA GLN A 75 -3.49 -21.50 36.82
C GLN A 75 -3.76 -20.72 38.12
N GLN A 76 -3.27 -19.49 38.24
CA GLN A 76 -3.77 -18.52 39.23
C GLN A 76 -4.08 -17.18 38.58
N ASP A 77 -5.38 -16.89 38.42
CA ASP A 77 -5.88 -15.56 38.07
C ASP A 77 -5.49 -14.56 39.16
N ASN A 78 -4.82 -13.48 38.74
CA ASN A 78 -4.52 -12.34 39.60
C ASN A 78 -4.46 -11.04 38.78
N GLY A 79 -5.55 -10.74 38.07
CA GLY A 79 -5.71 -9.52 37.28
C GLY A 79 -5.44 -8.22 38.07
N ARG A 80 -4.21 -7.69 38.01
CA ARG A 80 -3.83 -6.36 38.48
C ARG A 80 -3.16 -5.55 37.37
N SER A 81 -3.96 -4.71 36.73
CA SER A 81 -3.47 -3.67 35.81
C SER A 81 -2.46 -2.76 36.51
N GLY A 82 -1.34 -2.49 35.85
CA GLY A 82 -0.27 -1.60 36.35
C GLY A 82 -0.59 -0.10 36.23
N TYR A 83 -1.77 0.26 35.73
CA TYR A 83 -2.18 1.66 35.56
C TYR A 83 -2.94 2.20 36.79
N ALA A 84 -2.85 3.51 37.01
CA ALA A 84 -3.41 4.17 38.18
C ALA A 84 -4.94 3.98 38.27
N VAL A 85 -5.42 3.69 39.48
CA VAL A 85 -6.86 3.52 39.77
C VAL A 85 -7.61 4.82 39.43
N SER A 86 -8.60 4.73 38.54
CA SER A 86 -9.45 5.86 38.19
C SER A 86 -10.19 6.38 39.43
N MET A 87 -10.03 7.66 39.74
CA MET A 87 -10.72 8.33 40.85
C MET A 87 -12.14 8.80 40.49
N TYR A 88 -12.63 8.47 39.29
CA TYR A 88 -14.01 8.74 38.88
C TYR A 88 -14.92 7.55 39.25
N PRO A 89 -16.10 7.80 39.86
CA PRO A 89 -17.00 6.74 40.29
C PRO A 89 -17.59 5.99 39.10
N GLY A 90 -17.21 4.72 38.93
CA GLY A 90 -17.73 3.86 37.87
C GLY A 90 -19.25 3.68 37.97
N ALA A 91 -19.94 3.82 36.83
CA ALA A 91 -21.37 3.57 36.76
C ALA A 91 -21.68 2.10 37.05
N ARG A 92 -22.59 1.84 37.98
CA ARG A 92 -23.10 0.48 38.22
C ARG A 92 -23.93 0.04 37.01
N SER A 93 -23.47 -0.98 36.28
CA SER A 93 -24.39 -1.78 35.47
C SER A 93 -25.41 -2.44 36.40
N VAL A 94 -26.69 -2.34 36.04
CA VAL A 94 -27.82 -2.92 36.78
C VAL A 94 -28.46 -4.08 35.98
N PHE A 95 -27.99 -4.32 34.75
CA PHE A 95 -28.51 -5.37 33.87
C PHE A 95 -27.58 -6.57 33.87
N ARG A 96 -27.90 -7.53 34.75
CA ARG A 96 -27.49 -8.93 34.58
C ARG A 96 -28.38 -9.51 33.48
N ALA A 97 -27.80 -9.85 32.33
CA ALA A 97 -28.50 -10.64 31.33
C ALA A 97 -28.67 -12.07 31.86
N GLU A 98 -29.91 -12.48 32.12
CA GLU A 98 -30.25 -13.88 32.39
C GLU A 98 -30.53 -14.56 31.04
N HIS A 99 -29.89 -15.71 30.78
CA HIS A 99 -29.93 -16.38 29.48
C HIS A 99 -31.37 -16.84 29.12
N PRO A 100 -32.00 -16.31 28.06
CA PRO A 100 -33.43 -16.55 27.80
C PRO A 100 -33.67 -17.50 26.60
N TYR A 101 -32.85 -18.54 26.45
CA TYR A 101 -32.86 -19.43 25.27
C TYR A 101 -32.90 -20.93 25.61
N GLU A 102 -33.90 -21.35 26.39
CA GLU A 102 -34.42 -22.71 26.26
C GLU A 102 -35.58 -22.74 25.25
N ASN A 103 -35.53 -23.71 24.33
CA ASN A 103 -36.53 -24.08 23.32
C ASN A 103 -36.53 -23.31 21.97
N GLY A 104 -35.85 -23.91 20.98
CA GLY A 104 -36.48 -24.27 19.71
C GLY A 104 -36.46 -23.26 18.55
N HIS A 105 -35.34 -23.20 17.82
CA HIS A 105 -35.26 -22.66 16.46
C HIS A 105 -34.42 -23.58 15.55
N ASP A 106 -34.69 -23.55 14.24
CA ASP A 106 -34.01 -24.40 13.25
C ASP A 106 -32.52 -24.08 13.10
N SER A 107 -31.69 -25.13 12.92
CA SER A 107 -30.22 -24.99 12.79
C SER A 107 -29.79 -24.11 11.62
N ALA A 108 -30.58 -24.05 10.55
CA ALA A 108 -30.26 -23.25 9.36
C ALA A 108 -30.19 -21.73 9.66
N THR A 109 -30.80 -21.26 10.75
CA THR A 109 -30.72 -19.86 11.21
C THR A 109 -29.56 -19.62 12.17
N ILE A 110 -28.92 -20.68 12.69
CA ILE A 110 -27.80 -20.59 13.63
C ILE A 110 -26.49 -20.38 12.86
N ASP A 111 -26.31 -21.07 11.73
CA ASP A 111 -25.10 -20.97 10.91
C ASP A 111 -24.95 -19.59 10.24
N SER A 112 -26.05 -18.88 9.96
CA SER A 112 -26.04 -17.55 9.32
C SER A 112 -25.64 -16.39 10.24
N ALA A 113 -25.38 -16.62 11.52
CA ALA A 113 -25.12 -15.55 12.50
C ALA A 113 -24.19 -15.98 13.67
N ARG A 114 -23.35 -17.00 13.48
CA ARG A 114 -22.35 -17.38 14.49
C ARG A 114 -21.17 -16.41 14.45
N THR A 115 -20.82 -15.84 15.60
CA THR A 115 -19.57 -15.09 15.77
C THR A 115 -18.38 -16.02 15.55
N LEU A 116 -17.47 -15.64 14.65
CA LEU A 116 -16.23 -16.37 14.40
C LEU A 116 -15.27 -16.23 15.59
N TYR A 117 -14.67 -17.34 16.00
CA TYR A 117 -13.62 -17.42 17.01
C TYR A 117 -12.25 -17.51 16.34
N ALA A 118 -11.18 -17.27 17.09
CA ALA A 118 -9.80 -17.41 16.59
C ALA A 118 -9.49 -18.80 16.02
N GLU A 119 -10.22 -19.84 16.46
CA GLU A 119 -10.12 -21.24 16.03
C GLU A 119 -10.85 -21.52 14.70
N ASP A 120 -11.70 -20.61 14.21
CA ASP A 120 -12.41 -20.74 12.93
C ASP A 120 -11.59 -20.29 11.71
N PHE A 121 -10.37 -19.77 11.92
CA PHE A 121 -9.51 -19.20 10.87
C PHE A 121 -8.28 -20.07 10.61
N ASP A 122 -7.99 -20.32 9.34
CA ASP A 122 -6.84 -21.12 8.90
C ASP A 122 -5.54 -20.30 8.92
N PHE A 123 -5.01 -20.08 10.12
CA PHE A 123 -3.72 -19.43 10.32
C PHE A 123 -2.56 -20.43 10.26
N VAL A 124 -1.70 -20.29 9.25
CA VAL A 124 -0.56 -21.20 9.01
C VAL A 124 0.75 -20.52 9.40
N MET A 125 1.53 -21.17 10.27
CA MET A 125 2.86 -20.71 10.67
C MET A 125 3.95 -21.38 9.81
N GLU A 126 4.56 -20.62 8.90
CA GLU A 126 5.60 -21.11 7.98
C GLU A 126 6.88 -20.28 8.12
N HIS A 127 8.01 -20.95 8.34
CA HIS A 127 9.35 -20.35 8.39
C HIS A 127 9.51 -19.14 9.35
N GLY A 128 8.66 -19.03 10.38
CA GLY A 128 8.64 -17.94 11.35
C GLY A 128 7.76 -16.74 10.97
N ARG A 129 6.97 -16.84 9.89
CA ARG A 129 5.93 -15.88 9.48
C ARG A 129 4.54 -16.51 9.68
N GLN A 130 3.52 -15.68 9.84
CA GLN A 130 2.12 -16.14 9.94
C GLN A 130 1.37 -15.81 8.64
N TYR A 131 0.64 -16.76 8.08
CA TYR A 131 -0.16 -16.64 6.86
C TYR A 131 -1.63 -16.98 7.14
N CYS A 132 -2.53 -16.62 6.22
CA CYS A 132 -3.93 -17.04 6.25
C CYS A 132 -4.24 -17.85 4.97
N GLY A 133 -4.69 -19.11 5.15
CA GLY A 133 -4.90 -20.07 4.07
C GLY A 133 -3.72 -20.18 3.11
N ASP A 134 -4.00 -20.23 1.80
CA ASP A 134 -3.01 -20.32 0.73
C ASP A 134 -2.42 -18.96 0.29
N TYR A 135 -2.67 -17.86 1.01
CA TYR A 135 -2.23 -16.53 0.56
C TYR A 135 -0.71 -16.32 0.68
N PHE A 136 -0.11 -15.72 -0.35
CA PHE A 136 1.35 -15.64 -0.45
C PHE A 136 1.99 -14.58 0.47
N LEU A 137 1.24 -13.53 0.88
CA LEU A 137 1.72 -12.55 1.86
C LEU A 137 1.37 -13.01 3.28
N PRO A 138 2.27 -12.80 4.26
CA PRO A 138 1.96 -13.03 5.65
C PRO A 138 0.97 -11.99 6.20
N CYS A 139 0.27 -12.35 7.27
CA CYS A 139 -0.66 -11.50 8.02
C CYS A 139 -0.10 -11.08 9.39
N ASP A 140 1.18 -11.35 9.66
CA ASP A 140 1.86 -11.00 10.92
C ASP A 140 2.09 -9.49 11.12
N THR A 141 2.39 -9.09 12.36
CA THR A 141 2.58 -7.68 12.76
C THR A 141 3.65 -6.94 11.96
N ALA A 142 4.66 -7.63 11.44
CA ALA A 142 5.69 -7.00 10.60
C ALA A 142 5.14 -6.60 9.23
N GLU A 143 4.31 -7.45 8.62
CA GLU A 143 3.62 -7.14 7.37
C GLU A 143 2.47 -6.14 7.57
N GLN A 144 1.70 -6.23 8.66
CA GLN A 144 0.71 -5.20 9.04
C GLN A 144 1.37 -3.82 9.17
N THR A 145 2.54 -3.73 9.81
CA THR A 145 3.32 -2.49 9.92
C THR A 145 3.75 -1.98 8.54
N ARG A 146 4.09 -2.88 7.60
CA ARG A 146 4.44 -2.53 6.22
C ARG A 146 3.23 -2.02 5.44
N GLN A 147 2.07 -2.63 5.60
CA GLN A 147 0.80 -2.16 5.02
C GLN A 147 0.44 -0.75 5.51
N PHE A 148 0.64 -0.45 6.80
CA PHE A 148 0.46 0.90 7.33
C PHE A 148 1.39 1.91 6.66
N VAL A 149 2.68 1.58 6.49
CA VAL A 149 3.62 2.46 5.77
C VAL A 149 3.22 2.63 4.30
N ASN A 150 2.70 1.59 3.62
CA ASN A 150 2.13 1.73 2.28
C ASN A 150 0.94 2.69 2.25
N HIS A 151 0.01 2.60 3.20
CA HIS A 151 -1.11 3.54 3.29
C HIS A 151 -0.63 4.99 3.41
N GLN A 152 0.39 5.25 4.25
CA GLN A 152 1.00 6.57 4.38
C GLN A 152 1.72 7.03 3.10
N VAL A 153 2.31 6.13 2.31
CA VAL A 153 2.87 6.45 0.99
C VAL A 153 1.77 6.86 0.01
N TYR A 154 0.63 6.15 -0.02
CA TYR A 154 -0.52 6.52 -0.87
C TYR A 154 -1.12 7.88 -0.51
N LEU A 155 -1.39 8.14 0.78
CA LEU A 155 -1.87 9.47 1.22
C LEU A 155 -0.90 10.59 0.81
N LYS A 156 0.40 10.34 0.85
CA LYS A 156 1.44 11.31 0.44
C LYS A 156 1.59 11.48 -1.08
N LEU A 157 1.08 10.55 -1.87
CA LEU A 157 1.07 10.59 -3.33
C LEU A 157 -0.17 11.30 -3.87
N PHE A 158 -1.32 11.08 -3.23
CA PHE A 158 -2.62 11.58 -3.65
C PHE A 158 -3.05 12.85 -2.88
N ASP A 159 -2.09 13.63 -2.35
CA ASP A 159 -2.33 14.87 -1.60
C ASP A 159 -3.39 14.75 -0.46
N LEU A 160 -3.35 13.62 0.25
CA LEU A 160 -4.26 13.16 1.32
C LEU A 160 -5.67 12.71 0.86
N GLU A 161 -5.95 12.69 -0.43
CA GLU A 161 -7.16 12.04 -0.95
C GLU A 161 -7.03 10.51 -0.94
N LEU A 162 -8.16 9.84 -0.71
CA LEU A 162 -8.25 8.38 -0.60
C LEU A 162 -8.66 7.70 -1.92
N THR A 163 -9.33 8.44 -2.81
CA THR A 163 -9.87 7.94 -4.09
C THR A 163 -9.80 9.06 -5.13
N SER A 164 -9.60 8.69 -6.40
CA SER A 164 -9.60 9.61 -7.53
C SER A 164 -10.99 9.82 -8.15
N VAL A 165 -11.97 8.94 -7.87
CA VAL A 165 -13.30 9.03 -8.49
C VAL A 165 -14.20 10.10 -7.84
N PRO A 166 -15.05 10.80 -8.62
CA PRO A 166 -15.89 11.88 -8.12
C PRO A 166 -17.13 11.36 -7.36
N LEU A 167 -16.98 11.10 -6.06
CA LEU A 167 -18.09 10.66 -5.19
C LEU A 167 -18.89 11.83 -4.58
N GLU A 168 -20.10 12.05 -5.10
CA GLU A 168 -21.11 12.93 -4.50
C GLU A 168 -22.05 12.13 -3.57
N HIS A 169 -21.94 12.34 -2.26
CA HIS A 169 -22.79 11.71 -1.23
C HIS A 169 -22.99 10.19 -1.40
N PRO A 170 -21.90 9.39 -1.39
CA PRO A 170 -22.01 7.93 -1.45
C PRO A 170 -22.80 7.40 -0.25
N SER A 171 -23.49 6.29 -0.46
CA SER A 171 -24.30 5.58 0.54
C SER A 171 -23.73 4.21 0.88
N TYR A 172 -23.05 3.52 -0.05
CA TYR A 172 -22.46 2.19 0.16
C TYR A 172 -21.13 2.03 -0.58
N ILE A 173 -20.03 1.78 0.12
CA ILE A 173 -18.68 1.57 -0.46
C ILE A 173 -18.16 0.18 -0.08
N LEU A 174 -17.43 -0.47 -0.99
CA LEU A 174 -16.83 -1.79 -0.81
C LEU A 174 -15.32 -1.73 -1.09
N ASP A 175 -14.51 -2.16 -0.12
CA ASP A 175 -13.04 -2.26 -0.21
C ASP A 175 -12.66 -3.75 -0.24
N ILE A 176 -12.03 -4.21 -1.34
CA ILE A 176 -11.66 -5.61 -1.56
C ILE A 176 -10.18 -5.84 -1.29
N GLY A 177 -9.87 -6.72 -0.34
CA GLY A 177 -8.50 -6.89 0.17
C GLY A 177 -8.09 -5.72 1.06
N THR A 178 -8.97 -5.34 1.99
CA THR A 178 -8.79 -4.15 2.85
C THR A 178 -7.54 -4.24 3.74
N GLY A 179 -6.98 -5.45 3.93
CA GLY A 179 -5.79 -5.69 4.73
C GLY A 179 -6.04 -5.27 6.18
N ILE A 180 -5.21 -4.36 6.70
CA ILE A 180 -5.40 -3.75 8.03
C ILE A 180 -6.57 -2.76 8.15
N GLY A 181 -7.31 -2.45 7.07
CA GLY A 181 -8.56 -1.67 7.13
C GLY A 181 -8.43 -0.14 7.03
N GLU A 182 -7.21 0.41 7.00
CA GLU A 182 -6.93 1.86 7.02
C GLU A 182 -7.70 2.67 5.95
N TRP A 183 -7.92 2.10 4.75
CA TRP A 183 -8.64 2.79 3.67
C TRP A 183 -10.14 2.87 3.93
N ALA A 184 -10.76 1.75 4.29
CA ALA A 184 -12.17 1.69 4.65
C ALA A 184 -12.49 2.62 5.86
N ILE A 185 -11.60 2.65 6.86
CA ILE A 185 -11.70 3.57 8.01
C ILE A 185 -11.65 5.02 7.54
N GLY A 186 -10.65 5.41 6.75
CA GLY A 186 -10.52 6.78 6.23
C GLY A 186 -11.71 7.21 5.37
N MET A 187 -12.28 6.30 4.57
CA MET A 187 -13.48 6.59 3.77
C MET A 187 -14.74 6.73 4.64
N ALA A 188 -14.87 5.94 5.70
CA ALA A 188 -15.96 6.06 6.67
C ALA A 188 -15.88 7.36 7.48
N GLU A 189 -14.66 7.81 7.83
CA GLU A 189 -14.43 9.15 8.43
C GLU A 189 -14.73 10.28 7.44
N LYS A 190 -14.34 10.15 6.17
CA LYS A 190 -14.59 11.14 5.11
C LYS A 190 -16.08 11.26 4.76
N TYR A 191 -16.83 10.17 4.83
CA TYR A 191 -18.27 10.10 4.51
C TYR A 191 -19.09 9.48 5.66
N PRO A 192 -19.37 10.20 6.77
CA PRO A 192 -20.09 9.66 7.94
C PRO A 192 -21.57 9.29 7.74
N GLY A 193 -22.08 9.39 6.50
CA GLY A 193 -23.42 8.94 6.09
C GLY A 193 -23.40 7.81 5.05
N CYS A 194 -22.21 7.27 4.77
CA CYS A 194 -21.97 6.14 3.88
C CYS A 194 -21.63 4.91 4.73
N GLU A 195 -22.24 3.76 4.43
CA GLU A 195 -21.80 2.46 4.96
C GLU A 195 -20.59 1.99 4.15
N VAL A 196 -19.53 1.55 4.83
CA VAL A 196 -18.27 1.12 4.20
C VAL A 196 -17.95 -0.30 4.64
N PHE A 197 -17.83 -1.22 3.68
CA PHE A 197 -17.57 -2.63 3.94
C PHE A 197 -16.16 -2.99 3.46
N GLY A 198 -15.26 -3.27 4.41
CA GLY A 198 -13.96 -3.83 4.12
C GLY A 198 -14.01 -5.35 4.11
N THR A 199 -13.52 -5.98 3.05
CA THR A 199 -13.43 -7.45 2.93
C THR A 199 -11.98 -7.90 2.88
N ASP A 200 -11.66 -8.98 3.59
CA ASP A 200 -10.37 -9.67 3.52
C ASP A 200 -10.55 -11.14 3.88
N ILE A 201 -9.55 -11.97 3.57
CA ILE A 201 -9.49 -13.36 4.05
C ILE A 201 -8.91 -13.45 5.47
N ALA A 202 -8.10 -12.49 5.89
CA ALA A 202 -7.40 -12.50 7.17
C ALA A 202 -8.08 -11.55 8.18
N PRO A 203 -8.50 -12.03 9.38
CA PRO A 203 -9.15 -11.21 10.40
C PRO A 203 -8.13 -10.39 11.21
N ILE A 204 -7.50 -9.41 10.55
CA ILE A 204 -6.44 -8.56 11.11
C ILE A 204 -6.86 -7.10 11.31
N GLN A 205 -8.12 -6.77 11.06
CA GLN A 205 -8.66 -5.41 11.10
C GLN A 205 -8.97 -4.96 12.55
N PRO A 206 -8.86 -3.66 12.87
CA PRO A 206 -9.25 -3.15 14.17
C PRO A 206 -10.78 -3.18 14.35
N THR A 207 -11.27 -4.11 15.16
CA THR A 207 -12.70 -4.22 15.52
C THR A 207 -13.15 -3.23 16.61
N HIS A 208 -12.23 -2.41 17.11
CA HIS A 208 -12.44 -1.45 18.19
C HIS A 208 -11.85 -0.10 17.77
N GLN A 209 -12.47 1.00 18.21
CA GLN A 209 -12.04 2.38 17.95
C GLN A 209 -12.15 2.85 16.48
N VAL A 210 -12.89 2.13 15.64
CA VAL A 210 -13.26 2.54 14.27
C VAL A 210 -14.60 3.29 14.22
N PRO A 211 -14.92 4.03 13.13
CA PRO A 211 -16.23 4.64 12.93
C PRO A 211 -17.39 3.63 12.96
N PHE A 212 -18.58 4.06 13.39
CA PHE A 212 -19.79 3.20 13.44
C PHE A 212 -20.37 2.82 12.07
N ASN A 213 -19.81 3.37 10.99
CA ASN A 213 -20.23 3.16 9.61
C ASN A 213 -19.17 2.43 8.75
N VAL A 214 -18.18 1.78 9.39
CA VAL A 214 -17.32 0.78 8.74
C VAL A 214 -17.52 -0.59 9.39
N GLU A 215 -17.76 -1.61 8.57
CA GLU A 215 -17.83 -3.02 8.98
C GLU A 215 -16.79 -3.84 8.23
N PHE A 216 -16.25 -4.87 8.90
CA PHE A 216 -15.20 -5.75 8.36
C PHE A 216 -15.71 -7.18 8.25
N HIS A 217 -15.65 -7.71 7.04
CA HIS A 217 -16.17 -9.02 6.66
C HIS A 217 -15.02 -9.95 6.29
N ILE A 218 -15.07 -11.19 6.78
CA ILE A 218 -14.10 -12.23 6.39
C ILE A 218 -14.66 -12.99 5.19
N GLU A 219 -14.28 -12.53 4.01
CA GLU A 219 -14.83 -12.94 2.71
C GLU A 219 -13.67 -13.14 1.72
N ASN A 220 -13.65 -14.29 1.05
CA ASN A 220 -12.76 -14.53 -0.07
C ASN A 220 -13.39 -13.97 -1.35
N ALA A 221 -12.73 -13.00 -1.98
CA ALA A 221 -13.27 -12.33 -3.17
C ALA A 221 -13.30 -13.23 -4.43
N GLU A 222 -12.67 -14.40 -4.43
CA GLU A 222 -12.79 -15.41 -5.49
C GLU A 222 -14.05 -16.30 -5.38
N ASP A 223 -14.84 -16.15 -4.30
CA ASP A 223 -16.17 -16.75 -4.17
C ASP A 223 -17.28 -15.81 -4.70
N GLU A 224 -18.53 -16.27 -4.79
CA GLU A 224 -19.67 -15.44 -5.25
C GLU A 224 -20.00 -14.32 -4.23
N TRP A 225 -20.02 -13.06 -4.68
CA TRP A 225 -20.21 -11.92 -3.77
C TRP A 225 -21.66 -11.82 -3.32
N ILE A 226 -21.92 -12.06 -2.03
CA ILE A 226 -23.27 -12.03 -1.43
C ILE A 226 -23.74 -10.57 -1.22
N ARG A 227 -23.83 -9.80 -2.31
CA ARG A 227 -24.24 -8.39 -2.34
C ARG A 227 -25.43 -8.21 -3.28
N PRO A 228 -26.40 -7.33 -2.98
CA PRO A 228 -27.45 -6.98 -3.93
C PRO A 228 -26.85 -6.39 -5.22
N ALA A 229 -27.51 -6.65 -6.35
CA ALA A 229 -27.19 -5.97 -7.59
C ALA A 229 -27.58 -4.49 -7.53
N ASP A 230 -26.83 -3.65 -8.25
CA ASP A 230 -27.09 -2.21 -8.42
C ASP A 230 -27.13 -1.35 -7.12
N THR A 231 -26.39 -1.71 -6.06
CA THR A 231 -26.38 -0.94 -4.78
C THR A 231 -25.08 -0.21 -4.43
N VAL A 232 -23.91 -0.64 -4.93
CA VAL A 232 -22.60 -0.11 -4.50
C VAL A 232 -22.22 1.17 -5.24
N ASP A 233 -21.77 2.21 -4.53
CA ASP A 233 -21.27 3.47 -5.12
C ASP A 233 -19.85 3.34 -5.70
N LEU A 234 -18.96 2.69 -4.95
CA LEU A 234 -17.56 2.44 -5.31
C LEU A 234 -17.13 1.06 -4.84
N VAL A 235 -16.54 0.27 -5.74
CA VAL A 235 -15.68 -0.87 -5.40
C VAL A 235 -14.22 -0.44 -5.56
N HIS A 236 -13.42 -0.51 -4.49
CA HIS A 236 -12.00 -0.20 -4.48
C HIS A 236 -11.17 -1.47 -4.27
N LEU A 237 -10.05 -1.58 -5.00
CA LEU A 237 -9.05 -2.65 -4.85
C LEU A 237 -7.64 -2.06 -4.87
N ARG A 238 -6.73 -2.46 -3.95
CA ARG A 238 -5.35 -1.92 -3.92
C ARG A 238 -4.27 -2.88 -3.41
N ASN A 239 -3.15 -2.96 -4.13
CA ASN A 239 -2.05 -3.93 -3.92
C ASN A 239 -2.46 -5.41 -4.11
N MET A 240 -3.35 -5.71 -5.05
CA MET A 240 -3.90 -7.07 -5.25
C MET A 240 -3.13 -7.88 -6.32
N GLN A 241 -1.97 -7.43 -6.78
CA GLN A 241 -1.10 -8.13 -7.73
C GLN A 241 -0.73 -9.55 -7.26
N GLY A 242 -1.30 -10.55 -7.94
CA GLY A 242 -1.16 -11.98 -7.61
C GLY A 242 -2.07 -12.46 -6.47
N ALA A 243 -3.09 -11.70 -6.08
CA ALA A 243 -4.08 -12.12 -5.09
C ALA A 243 -5.13 -13.08 -5.69
N PHE A 244 -5.53 -12.84 -6.94
CA PHE A 244 -6.59 -13.58 -7.64
C PHE A 244 -6.05 -14.40 -8.82
N SER A 245 -6.74 -15.49 -9.14
CA SER A 245 -6.48 -16.37 -10.27
C SER A 245 -7.26 -15.96 -11.53
N ASP A 246 -8.48 -15.46 -11.38
CA ASP A 246 -9.26 -14.86 -12.48
C ASP A 246 -9.76 -13.45 -12.12
N TRP A 247 -9.14 -12.44 -12.73
CA TRP A 247 -9.54 -11.05 -12.59
C TRP A 247 -10.79 -10.66 -13.37
N ARG A 248 -11.23 -11.45 -14.37
CA ARG A 248 -12.51 -11.18 -15.05
C ARG A 248 -13.67 -11.44 -14.09
N PHE A 249 -13.64 -12.55 -13.37
CA PHE A 249 -14.63 -12.85 -12.33
C PHE A 249 -14.76 -11.71 -11.31
N ILE A 250 -13.63 -11.16 -10.82
CA ILE A 250 -13.62 -10.03 -9.88
C ILE A 250 -14.30 -8.78 -10.48
N TYR A 251 -14.04 -8.46 -11.75
CA TYR A 251 -14.67 -7.33 -12.42
C TYR A 251 -16.14 -7.57 -12.80
N ASP A 252 -16.53 -8.81 -13.10
CA ASP A 252 -17.94 -9.21 -13.30
C ASP A 252 -18.75 -9.08 -11.99
N GLN A 253 -18.20 -9.55 -10.87
CA GLN A 253 -18.82 -9.41 -9.54
C GLN A 253 -18.95 -7.93 -9.14
N ALA A 254 -17.89 -7.14 -9.33
CA ALA A 254 -17.92 -5.70 -9.11
C ALA A 254 -18.96 -5.00 -10.00
N PHE A 255 -18.98 -5.30 -11.30
CA PHE A 255 -19.97 -4.74 -12.22
C PHE A 255 -21.41 -5.13 -11.84
N ALA A 256 -21.63 -6.32 -11.30
CA ALA A 256 -22.96 -6.73 -10.82
C ALA A 256 -23.44 -5.90 -9.62
N CYS A 257 -22.59 -5.71 -8.60
CA CYS A 257 -22.99 -5.04 -7.36
C CYS A 257 -22.98 -3.50 -7.44
N ILE A 258 -22.11 -2.90 -8.27
CA ILE A 258 -22.07 -1.43 -8.50
C ILE A 258 -23.40 -0.93 -9.05
N ARG A 259 -23.87 0.24 -8.61
CA ARG A 259 -25.08 0.89 -9.11
C ARG A 259 -24.84 1.62 -10.45
N PRO A 260 -25.85 1.80 -11.31
CA PRO A 260 -25.73 2.65 -12.50
C PRO A 260 -25.19 4.05 -12.13
N GLY A 261 -24.10 4.46 -12.77
CA GLY A 261 -23.36 5.69 -12.46
C GLY A 261 -22.30 5.57 -11.35
N GLY A 262 -22.22 4.46 -10.63
CA GLY A 262 -21.15 4.14 -9.67
C GLY A 262 -19.86 3.67 -10.34
N TRP A 263 -18.82 3.42 -9.55
CA TRP A 263 -17.44 3.28 -10.01
C TRP A 263 -16.73 2.02 -9.50
N ILE A 264 -15.72 1.59 -10.24
CA ILE A 264 -14.61 0.77 -9.76
C ILE A 264 -13.32 1.58 -9.79
N GLU A 265 -12.45 1.39 -8.79
CA GLU A 265 -11.09 1.93 -8.73
C GLU A 265 -10.09 0.84 -8.35
N VAL A 266 -9.04 0.68 -9.16
CA VAL A 266 -7.98 -0.33 -8.99
C VAL A 266 -6.64 0.36 -8.94
N VAL A 267 -5.91 0.20 -7.83
CA VAL A 267 -4.65 0.89 -7.56
C VAL A 267 -3.53 -0.13 -7.33
N ASP A 268 -2.62 -0.28 -8.30
CA ASP A 268 -1.59 -1.32 -8.21
C ASP A 268 -0.33 -1.02 -9.04
N TRP A 269 0.69 -1.86 -8.84
CA TRP A 269 2.04 -1.66 -9.38
C TRP A 269 2.18 -2.29 -10.76
N GLU A 270 2.85 -1.60 -11.69
CA GLU A 270 3.06 -2.12 -13.05
C GLU A 270 3.95 -3.38 -12.98
N ASP A 271 5.20 -3.27 -12.56
CA ASP A 271 5.96 -4.47 -12.22
C ASP A 271 7.21 -4.18 -11.38
N PHE A 272 7.49 -5.07 -10.43
CA PHE A 272 8.80 -5.21 -9.81
C PHE A 272 9.68 -6.24 -10.55
N PHE A 273 9.06 -7.14 -11.31
CA PHE A 273 9.67 -8.33 -11.89
C PHE A 273 9.87 -8.23 -13.41
N ALA A 274 9.43 -7.16 -14.08
CA ALA A 274 9.60 -6.96 -15.52
C ALA A 274 10.93 -6.31 -15.94
N ASP A 275 11.18 -6.33 -17.26
CA ASP A 275 12.35 -5.80 -17.97
C ASP A 275 12.72 -4.33 -17.68
N LYS A 276 11.82 -3.55 -17.04
CA LYS A 276 12.07 -2.17 -16.60
C LYS A 276 12.91 -2.09 -15.33
N PHE A 277 12.77 -3.06 -14.41
CA PHE A 277 13.44 -3.04 -13.10
C PHE A 277 14.78 -3.82 -13.11
N PHE A 278 14.87 -4.90 -13.89
CA PHE A 278 16.12 -5.67 -14.07
C PHE A 278 17.37 -4.81 -14.40
N PRO A 279 17.35 -3.82 -15.32
CA PRO A 279 18.53 -3.06 -15.72
C PRO A 279 19.15 -2.19 -14.60
N PHE A 280 18.49 -2.05 -13.46
CA PHE A 280 19.07 -1.39 -12.29
C PHE A 280 20.11 -2.26 -11.56
N PHE A 281 20.16 -3.56 -11.86
CA PHE A 281 21.01 -4.53 -11.18
C PHE A 281 21.96 -5.24 -12.16
N PRO A 282 23.17 -5.66 -11.71
CA PRO A 282 24.03 -6.52 -12.51
C PRO A 282 23.37 -7.88 -12.84
N GLU A 283 23.62 -8.44 -14.02
CA GLU A 283 22.96 -9.66 -14.54
C GLU A 283 23.12 -10.95 -13.70
N ASN A 284 23.92 -10.89 -12.62
CA ASN A 284 24.19 -11.98 -11.68
C ASN A 284 24.05 -11.52 -10.21
N SER A 285 23.26 -10.48 -9.95
CA SER A 285 23.04 -9.95 -8.59
C SER A 285 21.99 -10.75 -7.81
N SER A 286 21.84 -10.43 -6.53
CA SER A 286 20.83 -11.02 -5.66
C SER A 286 19.42 -10.64 -6.11
N CYS A 287 19.18 -9.37 -6.44
CA CYS A 287 17.95 -8.93 -7.11
C CYS A 287 17.73 -9.70 -8.41
N HIS A 288 18.71 -9.75 -9.32
CA HIS A 288 18.54 -10.41 -10.63
C HIS A 288 18.19 -11.90 -10.51
N THR A 289 18.73 -12.56 -9.48
CA THR A 289 18.42 -13.97 -9.15
C THR A 289 17.01 -14.11 -8.58
N LEU A 290 16.66 -13.29 -7.60
CA LEU A 290 15.36 -13.32 -6.92
C LEU A 290 14.21 -12.99 -7.88
N LEU A 291 14.35 -11.95 -8.69
CA LEU A 291 13.32 -11.51 -9.64
C LEU A 291 13.00 -12.59 -10.68
N ARG A 292 14.02 -13.32 -11.17
CA ARG A 292 13.82 -14.46 -12.09
C ARG A 292 13.06 -15.60 -11.42
N ALA A 293 13.43 -15.98 -10.20
CA ALA A 293 12.72 -17.00 -9.45
C ALA A 293 11.26 -16.59 -9.16
N MET A 294 11.00 -15.30 -8.95
CA MET A 294 9.64 -14.78 -8.73
C MET A 294 8.76 -14.77 -9.99
N LEU A 295 9.33 -14.55 -11.17
CA LEU A 295 8.62 -14.74 -12.45
C LEU A 295 8.26 -16.22 -12.67
N GLU A 296 9.20 -17.13 -12.45
CA GLU A 296 8.99 -18.58 -12.59
C GLU A 296 7.91 -19.08 -11.61
N VAL A 297 8.02 -18.69 -10.34
CA VAL A 297 7.16 -19.21 -9.27
C VAL A 297 5.73 -18.67 -9.34
N SER A 298 5.53 -17.40 -9.73
CA SER A 298 4.17 -16.83 -9.83
C SER A 298 3.39 -17.39 -11.03
N ALA A 299 4.10 -17.81 -12.09
CA ALA A 299 3.50 -18.60 -13.17
C ALA A 299 3.14 -20.04 -12.73
N MET A 300 3.95 -20.67 -11.86
CA MET A 300 3.64 -21.99 -11.28
C MET A 300 2.48 -21.96 -10.28
N ALA A 301 2.33 -20.88 -9.51
CA ALA A 301 1.28 -20.69 -8.51
C ALA A 301 -0.11 -20.39 -9.10
N GLY A 302 -0.23 -20.17 -10.42
CA GLY A 302 -1.50 -19.84 -11.08
C GLY A 302 -2.03 -18.43 -10.80
N LYS A 303 -1.35 -17.64 -9.97
CA LYS A 303 -1.67 -16.24 -9.64
C LYS A 303 -0.51 -15.33 -10.08
N PRO A 304 -0.45 -14.94 -11.37
CA PRO A 304 0.71 -14.26 -11.93
C PRO A 304 0.93 -12.88 -11.30
N LYS A 305 2.17 -12.59 -10.89
CA LYS A 305 2.55 -11.30 -10.29
C LYS A 305 3.07 -10.34 -11.36
N ASN A 306 2.16 -9.91 -12.24
CA ASN A 306 2.39 -8.93 -13.29
C ASN A 306 1.29 -7.84 -13.24
N TRP A 307 1.14 -7.03 -14.30
CA TRP A 307 0.09 -6.00 -14.41
C TRP A 307 -1.08 -6.35 -15.34
N SER A 308 -1.24 -7.60 -15.81
CA SER A 308 -2.29 -7.88 -16.81
C SER A 308 -3.72 -7.71 -16.27
N HIS A 309 -3.90 -7.55 -14.96
CA HIS A 309 -5.17 -7.15 -14.35
C HIS A 309 -5.52 -5.66 -14.53
N LEU A 310 -4.51 -4.81 -14.72
CA LEU A 310 -4.66 -3.38 -14.96
C LEU A 310 -4.94 -3.05 -16.43
N ASP A 311 -5.24 -4.06 -17.26
CA ASP A 311 -5.62 -3.87 -18.65
C ASP A 311 -7.07 -3.37 -18.74
N LYS A 312 -7.25 -2.19 -19.36
CA LYS A 312 -8.55 -1.54 -19.53
C LYS A 312 -9.52 -2.33 -20.41
N ASP A 313 -9.01 -3.23 -21.24
CA ASP A 313 -9.86 -4.12 -22.04
C ASP A 313 -10.64 -5.08 -21.13
N LEU A 314 -10.13 -5.44 -19.94
CA LEU A 314 -10.87 -6.26 -18.95
C LEU A 314 -12.07 -5.53 -18.34
N LEU A 315 -11.93 -4.22 -18.05
CA LEU A 315 -13.05 -3.39 -17.61
C LEU A 315 -14.05 -3.14 -18.74
N THR A 316 -13.55 -3.05 -19.98
CA THR A 316 -14.40 -2.91 -21.18
C THR A 316 -15.20 -4.19 -21.46
N ASP A 317 -14.58 -5.38 -21.32
CA ASP A 317 -15.20 -6.70 -21.40
C ASP A 317 -16.35 -6.85 -20.37
N ALA A 318 -16.09 -6.44 -19.11
CA ALA A 318 -17.09 -6.44 -18.03
C ALA A 318 -18.21 -5.39 -18.19
N GLY A 319 -18.07 -4.45 -19.14
CA GLY A 319 -19.11 -3.49 -19.52
C GLY A 319 -19.01 -2.10 -18.88
N PHE A 320 -17.89 -1.76 -18.24
CA PHE A 320 -17.64 -0.39 -17.74
C PHE A 320 -17.45 0.60 -18.91
N VAL A 321 -17.69 1.88 -18.64
CA VAL A 321 -17.49 3.04 -19.54
C VAL A 321 -16.69 4.13 -18.81
N ASP A 322 -16.31 5.19 -19.53
CA ASP A 322 -15.52 6.30 -18.98
C ASP A 322 -14.25 5.82 -18.25
N ILE A 323 -13.57 4.85 -18.87
CA ILE A 323 -12.41 4.15 -18.29
C ILE A 323 -11.16 5.03 -18.46
N GLU A 324 -10.57 5.44 -17.34
CA GLU A 324 -9.35 6.26 -17.29
C GLU A 324 -8.20 5.51 -16.59
N GLU A 325 -6.96 5.85 -16.96
CA GLU A 325 -5.73 5.30 -16.38
C GLU A 325 -4.77 6.45 -16.09
N THR A 326 -4.29 6.54 -14.85
CA THR A 326 -3.26 7.49 -14.43
C THR A 326 -2.02 6.74 -13.93
N GLU A 327 -0.87 7.00 -14.55
CA GLU A 327 0.42 6.45 -14.13
C GLU A 327 1.19 7.43 -13.23
N TYR A 328 1.81 6.93 -12.16
CA TYR A 328 2.69 7.69 -11.25
C TYR A 328 4.09 7.05 -11.20
N ASP A 329 5.13 7.83 -11.54
CA ASP A 329 6.54 7.39 -11.48
C ASP A 329 7.08 7.41 -10.03
N MET A 330 6.83 6.34 -9.28
CA MET A 330 7.18 6.17 -7.87
C MET A 330 8.67 5.89 -7.67
N GLY A 331 9.45 6.99 -7.72
CA GLY A 331 10.89 7.01 -7.48
C GLY A 331 11.28 6.48 -6.09
N MET A 332 12.33 5.67 -6.05
CA MET A 332 12.81 5.00 -4.84
C MET A 332 14.06 5.70 -4.29
N GLY A 333 14.00 6.12 -3.03
CA GLY A 333 15.09 6.81 -2.35
C GLY A 333 14.94 8.33 -2.29
N ALA A 334 16.06 9.01 -2.06
CA ALA A 334 16.09 10.43 -1.68
C ALA A 334 16.05 11.38 -2.89
N ARG A 335 14.96 11.36 -3.67
CA ARG A 335 14.62 12.47 -4.58
C ARG A 335 14.40 13.74 -3.76
N GLU A 336 15.08 14.83 -4.11
CA GLU A 336 15.09 16.11 -3.34
C GLU A 336 13.69 16.70 -3.06
N ASN A 337 12.69 16.35 -3.87
CA ASN A 337 11.32 16.86 -3.77
C ASN A 337 10.25 15.81 -3.37
N SER A 338 10.62 14.54 -3.09
CA SER A 338 9.60 13.51 -2.80
C SER A 338 9.22 13.46 -1.31
N SER A 339 7.93 13.62 -1.01
CA SER A 339 7.40 13.57 0.37
C SER A 339 7.30 12.15 0.94
N TYR A 340 7.47 11.13 0.10
CA TYR A 340 7.24 9.70 0.36
C TYR A 340 8.41 8.76 -0.01
N GLY A 341 9.38 9.17 -0.83
CA GLY A 341 10.35 8.25 -1.46
C GLY A 341 11.17 7.39 -0.50
N SER A 342 11.48 7.90 0.69
CA SER A 342 12.16 7.15 1.76
C SER A 342 11.26 6.13 2.48
N LEU A 343 9.97 6.43 2.64
CA LEU A 343 8.98 5.49 3.18
C LEU A 343 8.68 4.37 2.16
N TRP A 344 8.64 4.74 0.88
CA TRP A 344 8.46 3.81 -0.23
C TRP A 344 9.63 2.83 -0.33
N LEU A 345 10.88 3.32 -0.32
CA LEU A 345 12.07 2.47 -0.27
C LEU A 345 12.07 1.53 0.94
N PHE A 346 11.70 2.03 2.14
CA PHE A 346 11.57 1.19 3.33
C PHE A 346 10.54 0.06 3.14
N SER A 347 9.36 0.37 2.59
CA SER A 347 8.32 -0.63 2.35
C SER A 347 8.76 -1.69 1.34
N ILE A 348 9.45 -1.31 0.26
CA ILE A 348 10.02 -2.28 -0.69
C ILE A 348 11.02 -3.18 0.03
N MET A 349 11.97 -2.61 0.78
CA MET A 349 12.99 -3.38 1.51
C MET A 349 12.41 -4.34 2.54
N ALA A 350 11.38 -3.94 3.27
CA ALA A 350 10.66 -4.81 4.21
C ALA A 350 9.80 -5.87 3.50
N GLY A 351 9.28 -5.53 2.31
CA GLY A 351 8.37 -6.37 1.53
C GLY A 351 9.05 -7.46 0.72
N VAL A 352 10.37 -7.39 0.48
CA VAL A 352 11.11 -8.39 -0.33
C VAL A 352 10.89 -9.80 0.22
N GLU A 353 11.15 -10.01 1.51
CA GLU A 353 10.97 -11.32 2.15
C GLU A 353 9.49 -11.75 2.13
N ALA A 354 8.60 -10.83 2.52
CA ALA A 354 7.17 -11.11 2.64
C ALA A 354 6.53 -11.54 1.30
N ASN A 355 6.99 -10.99 0.18
CA ASN A 355 6.51 -11.36 -1.16
C ASN A 355 7.13 -12.64 -1.71
N CYS A 356 8.32 -13.06 -1.23
CA CYS A 356 9.09 -14.12 -1.87
C CYS A 356 9.15 -15.41 -1.06
N LEU A 357 9.26 -15.35 0.28
CA LEU A 357 9.67 -16.48 1.10
C LEU A 357 8.77 -17.72 0.91
N ARG A 358 7.45 -17.57 1.11
CA ARG A 358 6.49 -18.68 1.00
C ARG A 358 6.49 -19.31 -0.38
N LEU A 359 6.46 -18.49 -1.44
CA LEU A 359 6.40 -18.99 -2.81
C LEU A 359 7.67 -19.77 -3.18
N LEU A 360 8.86 -19.26 -2.83
CA LEU A 360 10.14 -19.91 -3.12
C LEU A 360 10.31 -21.24 -2.36
N THR A 361 9.91 -21.31 -1.08
CA THR A 361 10.02 -22.56 -0.31
C THR A 361 8.95 -23.59 -0.72
N GLN A 362 7.70 -23.18 -0.92
CA GLN A 362 6.61 -24.10 -1.27
C GLN A 362 6.71 -24.67 -2.70
N HIS A 363 6.98 -23.83 -3.70
CA HIS A 363 6.89 -24.23 -5.11
C HIS A 363 8.24 -24.57 -5.76
N LEU A 364 9.33 -23.91 -5.35
CA LEU A 364 10.68 -24.20 -5.87
C LEU A 364 11.51 -25.07 -4.91
N GLY A 365 11.02 -25.35 -3.70
CA GLY A 365 11.70 -26.20 -2.72
C GLY A 365 13.01 -25.61 -2.18
N TRP A 366 13.13 -24.28 -2.17
CA TRP A 366 14.32 -23.59 -1.66
C TRP A 366 14.43 -23.74 -0.14
N ASP A 367 15.65 -23.69 0.40
CA ASP A 367 15.86 -23.53 1.83
C ASP A 367 15.43 -22.13 2.29
N ALA A 368 14.81 -22.06 3.47
CA ALA A 368 14.23 -20.82 3.98
C ALA A 368 15.28 -19.82 4.50
N ASP A 369 16.42 -20.29 5.01
CA ASP A 369 17.51 -19.44 5.47
C ASP A 369 18.30 -18.91 4.25
N GLU A 370 18.54 -19.74 3.23
CA GLU A 370 19.10 -19.30 1.94
C GLU A 370 18.18 -18.27 1.24
N ALA A 371 16.86 -18.51 1.22
CA ALA A 371 15.88 -17.58 0.65
C ALA A 371 15.85 -16.24 1.40
N ARG A 372 15.81 -16.24 2.74
CA ARG A 372 15.87 -15.00 3.54
C ARG A 372 17.22 -14.27 3.38
N GLU A 373 18.34 -14.99 3.22
CA GLU A 373 19.64 -14.36 2.94
C GLU A 373 19.64 -13.69 1.56
N LEU A 374 19.05 -14.31 0.53
CA LEU A 374 18.92 -13.70 -0.80
C LEU A 374 18.02 -12.46 -0.78
N CYS A 375 16.85 -12.54 -0.11
CA CYS A 375 15.97 -11.39 0.10
C CYS A 375 16.68 -10.24 0.82
N THR A 376 17.47 -10.56 1.86
CA THR A 376 18.28 -9.59 2.60
C THR A 376 19.35 -8.93 1.72
N LYS A 377 20.02 -9.69 0.85
CA LYS A 377 21.01 -9.15 -0.10
C LYS A 377 20.32 -8.28 -1.17
N ALA A 378 19.20 -8.72 -1.72
CA ALA A 378 18.40 -7.96 -2.68
C ALA A 378 17.92 -6.62 -2.10
N GLY A 379 17.39 -6.60 -0.87
CA GLY A 379 17.02 -5.35 -0.19
C GLY A 379 18.19 -4.37 -0.02
N ARG A 380 19.41 -4.88 0.24
CA ARG A 380 20.64 -4.06 0.30
C ARG A 380 21.10 -3.58 -1.09
N GLU A 381 20.97 -4.39 -2.13
CA GLU A 381 21.24 -3.98 -3.51
C GLU A 381 20.27 -2.87 -3.94
N THR A 382 18.96 -3.04 -3.76
CA THR A 382 17.93 -2.03 -4.02
C THR A 382 18.23 -0.71 -3.32
N ARG A 383 18.61 -0.76 -2.03
CA ARG A 383 19.08 0.43 -1.32
C ARG A 383 20.33 1.05 -1.93
N THR A 384 21.30 0.24 -2.36
CA THR A 384 22.55 0.75 -2.97
C THR A 384 22.28 1.47 -4.30
N VAL A 385 21.21 1.11 -5.03
CA VAL A 385 20.74 1.89 -6.20
C VAL A 385 20.05 3.19 -5.78
N ALA A 386 19.19 3.13 -4.75
CA ALA A 386 18.42 4.27 -4.23
C ALA A 386 19.26 5.30 -3.45
N ASP A 387 20.46 4.93 -2.99
CA ASP A 387 21.45 5.82 -2.36
C ASP A 387 22.48 6.37 -3.39
N ASP A 388 22.42 5.99 -4.70
CA ASP A 388 23.31 6.49 -5.77
C ASP A 388 22.71 7.71 -6.53
N PRO A 389 23.25 8.94 -6.37
CA PRO A 389 22.70 10.14 -6.99
C PRO A 389 22.72 10.15 -8.52
N ALA A 390 23.50 9.28 -9.18
CA ALA A 390 23.49 9.13 -10.64
C ALA A 390 22.35 8.23 -11.13
N ARG A 391 21.61 7.57 -10.22
CA ARG A 391 20.63 6.51 -10.54
C ARG A 391 19.25 6.73 -9.91
N VAL A 392 19.14 7.53 -8.86
CA VAL A 392 17.86 7.89 -8.19
C VAL A 392 16.79 8.41 -9.16
N GLU A 393 17.14 9.25 -10.15
CA GLU A 393 16.14 9.82 -11.06
C GLU A 393 15.43 8.80 -11.98
N PRO A 394 16.15 7.89 -12.67
CA PRO A 394 15.49 6.81 -13.41
C PRO A 394 14.96 5.67 -12.52
N PHE A 395 15.41 5.53 -11.27
CA PHE A 395 15.03 4.41 -10.39
C PHE A 395 13.63 4.60 -9.77
N ALA A 396 12.61 4.36 -10.60
CA ALA A 396 11.19 4.38 -10.24
C ALA A 396 10.49 3.06 -10.61
N VAL A 397 9.47 2.70 -9.84
CA VAL A 397 8.44 1.73 -10.24
C VAL A 397 7.19 2.52 -10.61
N LYS A 398 6.39 2.06 -11.56
CA LYS A 398 5.11 2.70 -11.87
C LYS A 398 4.00 2.15 -10.98
N LEU A 399 3.26 3.07 -10.36
CA LEU A 399 1.90 2.80 -9.87
C LEU A 399 0.92 3.18 -10.98
N ARG A 400 -0.14 2.40 -11.17
CA ARG A 400 -1.31 2.79 -11.95
C ARG A 400 -2.53 2.90 -11.06
N VAL A 401 -3.35 3.91 -11.34
CA VAL A 401 -4.74 4.02 -10.90
C VAL A 401 -5.59 3.81 -12.16
N VAL A 402 -6.40 2.77 -12.17
CA VAL A 402 -7.36 2.48 -13.26
C VAL A 402 -8.76 2.62 -12.68
N VAL A 403 -9.60 3.44 -13.32
CA VAL A 403 -10.99 3.67 -12.91
C VAL A 403 -11.94 3.34 -14.05
N GLY A 404 -13.14 2.91 -13.71
CA GLY A 404 -14.23 2.67 -14.67
C GLY A 404 -15.59 2.94 -14.05
N ARG A 405 -16.53 3.43 -14.85
CA ARG A 405 -17.89 3.79 -14.40
C ARG A 405 -18.90 2.79 -14.95
N LYS A 406 -19.87 2.36 -14.15
CA LYS A 406 -21.01 1.58 -14.65
C LYS A 406 -21.97 2.51 -15.42
N PRO A 407 -22.42 2.17 -16.64
CA PRO A 407 -23.30 3.04 -17.44
C PRO A 407 -24.54 3.52 -16.67
N SER A 408 -24.93 4.79 -16.88
CA SER A 408 -26.10 5.40 -16.20
C SER A 408 -27.44 4.76 -16.63
N VAL A 409 -27.48 4.18 -17.83
CA VAL A 409 -28.67 3.61 -18.45
C VAL A 409 -28.33 2.26 -19.09
N ALA A 410 -29.02 1.20 -18.66
CA ALA A 410 -28.85 -0.13 -19.22
C ALA A 410 -29.13 -0.13 -20.74
N GLY A 411 -28.16 -0.63 -21.52
CA GLY A 411 -28.26 -0.73 -22.98
C GLY A 411 -27.73 0.45 -23.79
N GLN A 412 -27.25 1.55 -23.17
CA GLN A 412 -26.53 2.61 -23.89
C GLN A 412 -25.06 2.26 -24.15
N TRP A 413 -24.81 1.14 -24.83
CA TRP A 413 -23.46 0.77 -25.27
C TRP A 413 -23.15 1.42 -26.62
N THR A 414 -22.40 2.53 -26.61
CA THR A 414 -21.94 3.21 -27.83
C THR A 414 -20.42 3.15 -27.97
N ALA A 415 -19.90 1.92 -28.12
CA ALA A 415 -18.60 1.75 -28.74
C ALA A 415 -18.61 2.48 -30.09
N LYS A 416 -17.74 3.49 -30.25
CA LYS A 416 -17.58 4.18 -31.54
C LYS A 416 -17.18 3.14 -32.59
N PRO A 417 -17.75 3.18 -33.81
CA PRO A 417 -17.27 2.30 -34.87
C PRO A 417 -15.78 2.56 -35.10
N PRO A 418 -14.95 1.52 -35.33
CA PRO A 418 -13.53 1.70 -35.62
C PRO A 418 -13.32 2.68 -36.78
N ASN A 419 -12.26 3.48 -36.69
CA ASN A 419 -11.86 4.39 -37.75
C ASN A 419 -11.36 3.61 -38.99
N GLU A 420 -11.09 4.30 -40.10
CA GLU A 420 -10.68 3.65 -41.37
C GLU A 420 -9.37 2.86 -41.28
N THR A 421 -8.61 3.03 -40.19
CA THR A 421 -7.39 2.28 -39.84
C THR A 421 -7.62 1.11 -38.89
N GLY A 422 -8.83 0.94 -38.33
CA GLY A 422 -9.20 -0.16 -37.44
C GLY A 422 -9.00 0.11 -35.95
N GLU A 423 -8.64 1.33 -35.56
CA GLU A 423 -8.51 1.75 -34.16
C GLU A 423 -9.84 2.33 -33.65
N ILE A 424 -10.12 2.17 -32.34
CA ILE A 424 -11.32 2.72 -31.70
C ILE A 424 -10.94 4.03 -31.02
N ASP A 425 -11.41 5.16 -31.55
CA ASP A 425 -11.09 6.53 -31.09
C ASP A 425 -11.77 6.92 -29.76
N GLY A 426 -11.53 6.11 -28.71
CA GLY A 426 -11.94 6.30 -27.32
C GLY A 426 -13.42 6.06 -27.04
N TYR A 427 -13.73 5.41 -25.92
CA TYR A 427 -15.11 5.32 -25.43
C TYR A 427 -15.53 6.68 -24.87
N SER A 428 -16.55 7.29 -25.48
CA SER A 428 -17.27 8.41 -24.87
C SER A 428 -18.47 7.87 -24.11
N GLY A 429 -18.61 8.22 -22.84
CA GLY A 429 -19.78 7.89 -22.04
C GLY A 429 -21.09 8.46 -22.58
N ASP A 430 -22.15 8.20 -21.83
CA ASP A 430 -23.50 8.67 -22.17
C ASP A 430 -23.60 10.22 -22.25
N GLU A 431 -24.63 10.72 -22.93
CA GLU A 431 -24.81 12.16 -23.17
C GLU A 431 -25.10 12.99 -21.87
N SER A 432 -25.01 12.41 -20.67
CA SER A 432 -25.18 13.14 -19.41
C SER A 432 -23.93 13.93 -18.99
N THR A 433 -22.76 13.74 -19.61
CA THR A 433 -21.50 14.44 -19.27
C THR A 433 -21.44 15.91 -19.73
N VAL A 434 -22.53 16.67 -19.55
CA VAL A 434 -22.61 18.12 -19.82
C VAL A 434 -22.34 18.91 -18.53
N GLY A 435 -21.11 18.80 -18.02
CA GLY A 435 -20.79 19.31 -16.67
C GLY A 435 -19.33 19.69 -16.39
N THR A 436 -18.43 19.76 -17.38
CA THR A 436 -17.00 20.00 -17.16
C THR A 436 -16.69 21.40 -16.59
N SER A 437 -16.65 21.51 -15.27
CA SER A 437 -16.17 22.71 -14.56
C SER A 437 -14.63 22.74 -14.58
N THR A 438 -14.05 23.43 -15.56
CA THR A 438 -12.59 23.50 -15.74
C THR A 438 -11.90 24.20 -14.56
N ILE A 439 -11.33 23.43 -13.64
CA ILE A 439 -10.43 23.96 -12.60
C ILE A 439 -9.15 24.45 -13.27
N ARG A 440 -9.04 25.78 -13.43
CA ARG A 440 -7.81 26.42 -13.90
C ARG A 440 -6.83 26.60 -12.75
N TYR A 441 -5.76 25.81 -12.74
CA TYR A 441 -4.56 26.19 -12.00
C TYR A 441 -3.87 27.35 -12.72
N GLU A 442 -3.95 28.56 -12.16
CA GLU A 442 -3.17 29.69 -12.65
C GLU A 442 -1.69 29.50 -12.30
N ARG A 443 -0.82 29.46 -13.32
CA ARG A 443 0.63 29.58 -13.12
C ARG A 443 0.99 31.04 -12.85
N THR A 444 1.29 31.35 -11.60
CA THR A 444 2.02 32.58 -11.24
C THR A 444 3.42 32.57 -11.86
N MET A 445 3.94 33.75 -12.22
CA MET A 445 5.25 33.96 -12.87
C MET A 445 6.41 33.98 -11.87
#